data_AF-A0A9D4UQU5-F1
#
_entry.id   AF-A0A9D4UQU5-F1
#
_cell.length_a   1.000
_cell.length_b   1.000
_cell.length_c   1.000
_cell.angle_alpha   90.00
_cell.angle_beta   90.00
_cell.angle_gamma   90.00
#
_symmetry.space_group_name_H-M   'P 1'
#
loop_
_entity.id
_entity.type
_entity.pdbx_description
1 polymer ?
#
loop_
_entity_poly.entity_id
_entity_poly.type
_entity_poly.pdbx_seq_one_letter_code
_entity_poly.pdbx_strand_id
1 'polypeptide(L)'
;MSLCLPISLEPITDAPAGRLSKQIAIATGLRFEKRFCQHELMEDPDEAQREADRLLASAKLFKRKYEVEETFKRVGSHKGVLGTMIMSSMGIPIKSTMDAPTTMKHAVFLGPLAAKAKHMLHSIDASQELTLLRARSIDREVIIVPKDDFVVIILQKVSNK
;
A
#
# COMPACT_ATOMS: atom_id res chain seq x y z
N MET A 1 9.74 -62.67 41.66
CA MET A 1 9.88 -63.00 40.22
C MET A 1 8.68 -62.41 39.49
N SER A 2 8.98 -61.59 38.50
CA SER A 2 8.16 -60.97 37.45
C SER A 2 6.66 -61.30 37.39
N LEU A 3 5.83 -60.26 37.57
CA LEU A 3 4.53 -60.14 36.91
C LEU A 3 4.68 -59.09 35.81
N CYS A 4 4.82 -59.54 34.57
CA CYS A 4 4.72 -58.71 33.38
C CYS A 4 3.27 -58.63 32.93
N LEU A 5 2.66 -57.46 33.01
CA LEU A 5 1.66 -57.02 32.04
C LEU A 5 1.88 -55.54 31.75
N PRO A 6 2.15 -55.17 30.49
CA PRO A 6 1.83 -53.85 30.02
C PRO A 6 0.81 -53.93 28.87
N ILE A 7 -0.38 -53.41 29.19
CA ILE A 7 -1.31 -52.80 28.25
C ILE A 7 -0.66 -51.53 27.71
N SER A 8 -0.69 -51.30 26.40
CA SER A 8 -0.55 -49.97 25.74
C SER A 8 -0.99 -50.15 24.28
N LEU A 9 -2.26 -49.88 23.92
CA LEU A 9 -2.85 -48.59 23.50
C LEU A 9 -2.23 -48.05 22.20
N GLU A 10 -3.03 -48.08 21.14
CA GLU A 10 -2.74 -47.61 19.79
C GLU A 10 -2.63 -46.07 19.70
N PRO A 11 -1.80 -45.54 18.78
CA PRO A 11 -1.68 -44.10 18.58
C PRO A 11 -2.84 -43.54 17.74
N ILE A 12 -3.43 -42.45 18.22
CA ILE A 12 -4.42 -41.64 17.50
C ILE A 12 -3.71 -40.43 16.87
N THR A 13 -4.15 -40.09 15.65
CA THR A 13 -4.03 -38.84 14.87
C THR A 13 -2.78 -38.63 14.01
N ASP A 14 -2.89 -39.00 12.74
CA ASP A 14 -2.25 -38.27 11.64
C ASP A 14 -3.35 -37.70 10.71
N ALA A 15 -3.57 -36.38 10.80
CA ALA A 15 -4.36 -35.61 9.84
C ALA A 15 -3.45 -34.58 9.13
N PRO A 16 -3.69 -34.28 7.84
CA PRO A 16 -2.67 -33.80 6.91
C PRO A 16 -2.54 -32.28 6.88
N ALA A 17 -1.30 -31.77 7.02
CA ALA A 17 -0.99 -30.35 6.86
C ALA A 17 -1.08 -29.90 5.38
N GLY A 18 -2.02 -29.00 5.13
CA GLY A 18 -2.50 -28.59 3.81
C GLY A 18 -1.54 -27.73 2.96
N ARG A 19 -1.82 -27.80 1.65
CA ARG A 19 -1.14 -27.24 0.47
C ARG A 19 -0.92 -25.71 0.46
N LEU A 20 -1.45 -24.98 1.43
CA LEU A 20 -1.35 -23.51 1.52
C LEU A 20 0.00 -23.04 2.07
N SER A 21 0.66 -23.84 2.92
CA SER A 21 1.95 -23.48 3.52
C SER A 21 3.09 -23.41 2.49
N LYS A 22 3.00 -24.18 1.40
CA LYS A 22 4.02 -24.21 0.34
C LYS A 22 3.98 -23.00 -0.59
N GLN A 23 2.81 -22.39 -0.80
CA GLN A 23 2.70 -21.24 -1.72
C GLN A 23 3.26 -19.95 -1.11
N ILE A 24 3.13 -19.77 0.22
CA ILE A 24 3.68 -18.60 0.91
C ILE A 24 5.22 -18.69 0.94
N ALA A 25 5.78 -19.88 1.17
CA ALA A 25 7.22 -20.09 1.27
C ALA A 25 8.01 -19.70 0.00
N ILE A 26 7.41 -19.84 -1.19
CA ILE A 26 8.06 -19.52 -2.47
C ILE A 26 8.09 -18.00 -2.72
N ALA A 27 7.09 -17.25 -2.24
CA ALA A 27 7.02 -15.80 -2.44
C ALA A 27 7.94 -15.01 -1.50
N THR A 28 8.29 -15.56 -0.33
CA THR A 28 9.04 -14.84 0.71
C THR A 28 10.54 -15.13 0.74
N GLY A 29 11.05 -16.07 -0.06
CA GLY A 29 12.50 -16.30 -0.21
C GLY A 29 13.25 -16.63 1.09
N LEU A 30 12.57 -17.16 2.10
CA LEU A 30 13.20 -17.51 3.38
C LEU A 30 13.78 -18.92 3.29
N ARG A 31 15.11 -18.97 3.23
CA ARG A 31 15.92 -20.18 3.26
C ARG A 31 15.86 -20.76 4.69
N PHE A 32 15.21 -21.90 4.86
CA PHE A 32 15.13 -22.62 6.14
C PHE A 32 16.46 -23.33 6.41
N GLU A 33 17.36 -22.69 7.14
CA GLU A 33 18.47 -23.36 7.81
C GLU A 33 18.05 -23.64 9.26
N LYS A 34 17.66 -24.89 9.53
CA LYS A 34 17.55 -25.39 10.90
C LYS A 34 18.96 -25.60 11.44
N ARG A 35 19.34 -24.89 12.51
CA ARG A 35 20.37 -25.36 13.44
C ARG A 35 19.88 -25.20 14.88
N PHE A 36 19.92 -26.33 15.58
CA PHE A 36 19.46 -26.59 16.94
C PHE A 36 20.62 -26.33 17.93
N CYS A 37 20.37 -25.67 19.07
CA CYS A 37 20.80 -26.03 20.44
C CYS A 37 20.92 -24.84 21.40
N GLN A 38 20.08 -24.89 22.45
CA GLN A 38 20.23 -24.43 23.84
C GLN A 38 21.43 -23.53 24.20
N HIS A 39 21.15 -22.24 24.44
CA HIS A 39 21.79 -21.45 25.48
C HIS A 39 20.78 -20.41 25.99
N GLU A 40 20.40 -20.59 27.25
CA GLU A 40 19.83 -19.63 28.21
C GLU A 40 18.65 -18.73 27.81
N LEU A 41 17.51 -19.09 28.40
CA LEU A 41 16.66 -18.24 29.25
C LEU A 41 16.43 -16.80 28.79
N MET A 42 15.15 -16.55 28.50
CA MET A 42 14.52 -15.25 28.38
C MET A 42 14.85 -14.57 27.06
N GLU A 43 14.20 -15.02 25.99
CA GLU A 43 13.64 -14.01 25.09
C GLU A 43 12.38 -13.55 25.83
N ASP A 44 12.47 -12.42 26.51
CA ASP A 44 11.33 -11.79 27.18
C ASP A 44 10.07 -11.93 26.31
N PRO A 45 8.85 -12.08 26.89
CA PRO A 45 7.63 -12.00 26.09
C PRO A 45 7.60 -10.72 25.22
N ASP A 46 8.32 -9.67 25.62
CA ASP A 46 8.51 -8.44 24.87
C ASP A 46 9.40 -8.57 23.61
N GLU A 47 10.36 -9.50 23.55
CA GLU A 47 11.28 -9.68 22.42
C GLU A 47 10.63 -10.46 21.27
N ALA A 48 9.91 -11.54 21.59
CA ALA A 48 9.06 -12.24 20.63
C ALA A 48 7.96 -11.31 20.07
N GLN A 49 7.38 -10.45 20.92
CA GLN A 49 6.43 -9.41 20.49
C GLN A 49 7.06 -8.43 19.48
N ARG A 50 8.30 -7.97 19.70
CA ARG A 50 8.99 -7.01 18.79
C ARG A 50 9.23 -7.58 17.41
N GLU A 51 9.57 -8.86 17.31
CA GLU A 51 9.82 -9.50 16.02
C GLU A 51 8.51 -9.73 15.24
N ALA A 52 7.44 -10.11 15.94
CA ALA A 52 6.09 -10.15 15.37
C ALA A 52 5.63 -8.77 14.89
N ASP A 53 5.90 -7.70 15.65
CA ASP A 53 5.58 -6.32 15.28
C ASP A 53 6.34 -5.86 14.03
N ARG A 54 7.62 -6.27 13.86
CA ARG A 54 8.42 -5.99 12.65
C ARG A 54 7.83 -6.69 11.42
N LEU A 55 7.50 -7.97 11.53
CA LEU A 55 6.89 -8.72 10.44
C LEU A 55 5.51 -8.15 10.09
N LEU A 56 4.72 -7.80 11.11
CA LEU A 56 3.43 -7.15 10.92
C LEU A 56 3.57 -5.77 10.25
N ALA A 57 4.60 -4.99 10.57
CA ALA A 57 4.88 -3.71 9.90
C ALA A 57 5.20 -3.90 8.42
N SER A 58 6.03 -4.89 8.07
CA SER A 58 6.36 -5.19 6.68
C SER A 58 5.15 -5.70 5.87
N ALA A 59 4.31 -6.54 6.47
CA ALA A 59 3.06 -7.02 5.86
C ALA A 59 2.04 -5.88 5.70
N LYS A 60 1.92 -5.00 6.69
CA LYS A 60 1.08 -3.78 6.61
C LYS A 60 1.52 -2.88 5.48
N LEU A 61 2.83 -2.69 5.28
CA LEU A 61 3.37 -1.90 4.18
C LEU A 61 3.05 -2.52 2.82
N PHE A 62 3.24 -3.83 2.67
CA PHE A 62 2.91 -4.54 1.43
C PHE A 62 1.41 -4.43 1.10
N LYS A 63 0.55 -4.59 2.11
CA LYS A 63 -0.91 -4.43 1.95
C LYS A 63 -1.28 -3.04 1.47
N ARG A 64 -0.73 -1.98 2.07
CA ARG A 64 -0.96 -0.59 1.65
C ARG A 64 -0.46 -0.33 0.23
N LYS A 65 0.72 -0.84 -0.12
CA LYS A 65 1.27 -0.69 -1.48
C LYS A 65 0.32 -1.30 -2.52
N TYR A 66 -0.16 -2.51 -2.26
CA TYR A 66 -1.11 -3.19 -3.15
C TYR A 66 -2.42 -2.40 -3.29
N GLU A 67 -2.97 -1.91 -2.18
CA GLU A 67 -4.21 -1.12 -2.16
C GLU A 67 -4.09 0.18 -2.97
N VAL A 68 -2.97 0.90 -2.84
CA VAL A 68 -2.71 2.12 -3.63
C VAL A 68 -2.61 1.79 -5.12
N GLU A 69 -1.95 0.69 -5.48
CA GLU A 69 -1.83 0.30 -6.88
C GLU A 69 -3.16 -0.17 -7.49
N GLU A 70 -3.97 -0.89 -6.72
CA GLU A 70 -5.30 -1.33 -7.14
C GLU A 70 -6.25 -0.14 -7.32
N THR A 71 -6.27 0.78 -6.36
CA THR A 71 -7.10 2.00 -6.45
C THR A 71 -6.70 2.86 -7.64
N PHE A 72 -5.40 3.00 -7.90
CA PHE A 72 -4.88 3.73 -9.06
C PHE A 72 -5.35 3.11 -10.39
N LYS A 73 -5.30 1.79 -10.51
CA LYS A 73 -5.82 1.07 -11.69
C LYS A 73 -7.34 1.22 -11.83
N ARG A 74 -8.08 1.15 -10.72
CA ARG A 74 -9.54 1.29 -10.70
C ARG A 74 -9.99 2.68 -11.17
N VAL A 75 -9.30 3.74 -10.74
CA VAL A 75 -9.57 5.12 -11.18
C VAL A 75 -9.23 5.28 -12.67
N GLY A 76 -8.07 4.78 -13.11
CA GLY A 76 -7.67 4.84 -14.51
C GLY A 76 -8.59 4.06 -15.46
N SER A 77 -9.30 3.04 -14.97
CA SER A 77 -10.24 2.23 -15.75
C SER A 77 -11.62 2.87 -15.93
N HIS A 78 -11.89 3.99 -15.26
CA HIS A 78 -13.20 4.62 -15.31
C HIS A 78 -13.44 5.32 -16.66
N LYS A 79 -14.67 5.19 -17.19
CA LYS A 79 -15.01 5.77 -18.51
C LYS A 79 -14.90 7.30 -18.44
N GLY A 80 -14.17 7.88 -19.40
CA GLY A 80 -13.95 9.32 -19.48
C GLY A 80 -12.69 9.82 -18.77
N VAL A 81 -12.00 8.96 -18.01
CA VAL A 81 -10.66 9.28 -17.49
C VAL A 81 -9.66 9.16 -18.63
N LEU A 82 -8.96 10.26 -18.91
CA LEU A 82 -7.89 10.32 -19.91
C LEU A 82 -6.56 9.86 -19.31
N GLY A 83 -6.33 10.19 -18.04
CA GLY A 83 -5.14 9.75 -17.33
C GLY A 83 -5.17 10.06 -15.85
N THR A 84 -4.36 9.33 -15.09
CA THR A 84 -4.17 9.56 -13.66
C THR A 84 -2.68 9.65 -13.37
N MET A 85 -2.30 10.53 -12.47
CA MET A 85 -0.92 10.69 -12.02
C MET A 85 -0.84 10.97 -10.53
N ILE A 86 0.25 10.51 -9.92
CA ILE A 86 0.62 10.77 -8.52
C ILE A 86 1.91 11.56 -8.55
N MET A 87 1.94 12.67 -7.83
CA MET A 87 3.09 13.55 -7.70
C MET A 87 3.51 13.66 -6.24
N SER A 88 4.80 13.89 -6.00
CA SER A 88 5.27 14.40 -4.71
C SER A 88 4.81 15.85 -4.51
N SER A 89 4.74 16.31 -3.26
CA SER A 89 4.53 17.73 -2.90
C SER A 89 5.50 18.69 -3.59
N MET A 90 6.68 18.21 -4.00
CA MET A 90 7.69 18.97 -4.76
C MET A 90 7.41 19.11 -6.26
N GLY A 91 6.30 18.56 -6.75
CA GLY A 91 5.94 18.66 -8.17
C GLY A 91 6.59 17.60 -9.07
N ILE A 92 7.24 16.59 -8.49
CA ILE A 92 7.88 15.49 -9.24
C ILE A 92 6.87 14.36 -9.42
N PRO A 93 6.53 13.94 -10.66
CA PRO A 93 5.63 12.81 -10.88
C PRO A 93 6.29 11.48 -10.48
N ILE A 94 5.61 10.71 -9.63
CA ILE A 94 6.05 9.39 -9.15
C ILE A 94 5.49 8.29 -10.06
N LYS A 95 4.23 8.41 -10.46
CA LYS A 95 3.53 7.43 -11.30
C LYS A 95 2.51 8.13 -12.19
N SER A 96 2.42 7.73 -13.44
CA SER A 96 1.38 8.22 -14.36
C SER A 96 0.92 7.12 -15.31
N THR A 97 -0.30 7.26 -15.84
CA THR A 97 -0.83 6.41 -16.93
C THR A 97 -0.65 7.05 -18.31
N MET A 98 -0.15 8.28 -18.37
CA MET A 98 0.05 9.05 -19.59
C MET A 98 1.51 8.95 -20.08
N ASP A 99 1.78 9.44 -21.28
CA ASP A 99 3.15 9.53 -21.79
C ASP A 99 4.00 10.49 -20.94
N ALA A 100 5.31 10.22 -20.89
CA ALA A 100 6.25 11.00 -20.08
C ALA A 100 6.23 12.51 -20.39
N PRO A 101 6.26 12.98 -21.66
CA PRO A 101 6.29 14.41 -21.93
C PRO A 101 4.99 15.13 -21.57
N THR A 102 3.80 14.53 -21.79
CA THR A 102 2.55 15.15 -21.31
C THR A 102 2.45 15.15 -19.79
N THR A 103 2.89 14.08 -19.13
CA THR A 103 2.94 13.98 -17.66
C THR A 103 3.76 15.13 -17.08
N MET A 104 4.95 15.39 -17.62
CA MET A 104 5.80 16.49 -17.19
C MET A 104 5.18 17.86 -17.44
N LYS A 105 4.55 18.07 -18.60
CA LYS A 105 3.82 19.32 -18.89
C LYS A 105 2.74 19.59 -17.84
N HIS A 106 1.94 18.59 -17.51
CA HIS A 106 0.90 18.72 -16.51
C HIS A 106 1.47 18.92 -15.09
N ALA A 107 2.55 18.23 -14.73
CA ALA A 107 3.20 18.39 -13.44
C ALA A 107 3.67 19.83 -13.18
N VAL A 108 4.29 20.45 -14.18
CA VAL A 108 4.82 21.83 -14.08
C VAL A 108 3.73 22.86 -13.79
N PHE A 109 2.54 22.70 -14.36
CA PHE A 109 1.44 23.65 -14.13
C PHE A 109 0.61 23.31 -12.89
N LEU A 110 0.29 22.03 -12.68
CA LEU A 110 -0.64 21.60 -11.64
C LEU A 110 -0.01 21.54 -10.25
N GLY A 111 1.29 21.28 -10.15
CA GLY A 111 2.02 21.29 -8.87
C GLY A 111 1.92 22.65 -8.16
N PRO A 112 2.40 23.74 -8.79
CA PRO A 112 2.28 25.08 -8.21
C PRO A 112 0.84 25.53 -7.98
N LEU A 113 -0.09 25.12 -8.84
CA LEU A 113 -1.52 25.42 -8.68
C LEU A 113 -2.08 24.81 -7.38
N ALA A 114 -1.77 23.54 -7.12
CA ALA A 114 -2.20 22.86 -5.90
C ALA A 114 -1.60 23.51 -4.64
N ALA A 115 -0.31 23.83 -4.67
CA ALA A 115 0.38 24.48 -3.56
C ALA A 115 -0.20 25.86 -3.24
N LYS A 116 -0.44 26.69 -4.27
CA LYS A 116 -1.08 28.00 -4.12
C LYS A 116 -2.50 27.89 -3.60
N ALA A 117 -3.30 26.95 -4.11
CA ALA A 117 -4.66 26.73 -3.64
C ALA A 117 -4.69 26.34 -2.15
N LYS A 118 -3.80 25.43 -1.72
CA LYS A 118 -3.66 25.06 -0.30
C LYS A 118 -3.28 26.27 0.56
N HIS A 119 -2.32 27.07 0.11
CA HIS A 119 -1.90 28.28 0.81
C HIS A 119 -3.01 29.34 0.89
N MET A 120 -3.76 29.55 -0.20
CA MET A 120 -4.90 30.48 -0.23
C MET A 120 -5.98 30.06 0.75
N LEU A 121 -6.33 28.78 0.81
CA LEU A 121 -7.32 28.29 1.77
C LEU A 121 -6.83 28.50 3.21
N HIS A 122 -5.56 28.17 3.48
CA HIS A 122 -4.96 28.37 4.80
C HIS A 122 -4.89 29.85 5.21
N SER A 123 -4.73 30.76 4.24
CA SER A 123 -4.75 32.21 4.49
C SER A 123 -6.15 32.75 4.82
N ILE A 124 -7.20 32.06 4.40
CA ILE A 124 -8.59 32.41 4.71
C ILE A 124 -8.99 31.84 6.07
N ASP A 125 -8.73 30.55 6.29
CA ASP A 125 -9.03 29.86 7.55
C ASP A 125 -8.01 28.73 7.76
N ALA A 126 -7.19 28.87 8.80
CA ALA A 126 -6.15 27.90 9.13
C ALA A 126 -6.71 26.55 9.64
N SER A 127 -7.98 26.50 10.05
CA SER A 127 -8.63 25.27 10.53
C SER A 127 -9.12 24.35 9.40
N GLN A 128 -9.20 24.86 8.16
CA GLN A 128 -9.74 24.12 7.01
C GLN A 128 -8.62 23.53 6.15
N GLU A 129 -8.86 22.31 5.63
CA GLU A 129 -7.95 21.62 4.72
C GLU A 129 -8.56 21.45 3.32
N LEU A 130 -7.74 21.64 2.29
CA LEU A 130 -8.15 21.44 0.90
C LEU A 130 -8.29 19.95 0.62
N THR A 131 -9.52 19.46 0.50
CA THR A 131 -9.79 18.04 0.20
C THR A 131 -9.76 17.73 -1.29
N LEU A 132 -10.32 18.62 -2.11
CA LEU A 132 -10.46 18.44 -3.55
C LEU A 132 -10.53 19.79 -4.26
N LEU A 133 -9.77 19.90 -5.35
CA LEU A 133 -9.79 21.03 -6.27
C LEU A 133 -10.19 20.52 -7.65
N ARG A 134 -11.29 21.04 -8.19
CA ARG A 134 -11.82 20.67 -9.51
C ARG A 134 -11.78 21.88 -10.43
N ALA A 135 -11.01 21.77 -11.51
CA ALA A 135 -10.91 22.78 -12.55
C ALA A 135 -11.48 22.24 -13.85
N ARG A 136 -12.52 22.89 -14.39
CA ARG A 136 -13.13 22.53 -15.67
C ARG A 136 -12.71 23.53 -16.74
N SER A 137 -12.21 23.00 -17.85
CA SER A 137 -11.99 23.72 -19.11
C SER A 137 -13.05 23.32 -20.13
N ILE A 138 -12.95 23.82 -21.35
CA ILE A 138 -13.90 23.50 -22.44
C ILE A 138 -13.79 22.01 -22.81
N ASP A 139 -12.56 21.51 -22.98
CA ASP A 139 -12.34 20.14 -23.47
C ASP A 139 -12.03 19.13 -22.36
N ARG A 140 -11.48 19.61 -21.24
CA ARG A 140 -10.86 18.78 -20.20
C ARG A 140 -11.28 19.24 -18.83
N GLU A 141 -11.29 18.30 -17.90
CA GLU A 141 -11.50 18.57 -16.50
C GLU A 141 -10.37 17.93 -15.70
N VAL A 142 -9.81 18.71 -14.79
CA VAL A 142 -8.72 18.29 -13.91
C VAL A 142 -9.25 18.25 -12.49
N ILE A 143 -9.07 17.11 -11.84
CA ILE A 143 -9.35 16.93 -10.42
C ILE A 143 -8.01 16.75 -9.72
N ILE A 144 -7.73 17.64 -8.78
CA ILE A 144 -6.52 17.64 -7.97
C ILE A 144 -6.95 17.33 -6.54
N VAL A 145 -6.35 16.30 -5.96
CA VAL A 145 -6.55 15.90 -4.57
C VAL A 145 -5.20 16.03 -3.87
N PRO A 146 -4.97 17.16 -3.17
CA PRO A 146 -3.78 17.31 -2.36
C PRO A 146 -3.92 16.47 -1.08
N LYS A 147 -2.84 15.77 -0.72
CA LYS A 147 -2.63 15.11 0.57
C LYS A 147 -1.31 15.61 1.16
N ASP A 148 -0.94 15.13 2.34
CA ASP A 148 0.24 15.61 3.07
C ASP A 148 1.53 15.48 2.25
N ASP A 149 1.84 14.26 1.80
CA ASP A 149 3.12 13.96 1.13
C ASP A 149 3.01 13.87 -0.40
N PHE A 150 1.79 13.66 -0.90
CA PHE A 150 1.54 13.41 -2.31
C PHE A 150 0.30 14.14 -2.81
N VAL A 151 0.28 14.40 -4.12
CA VAL A 151 -0.85 15.00 -4.82
C VAL A 151 -1.32 14.01 -5.88
N VAL A 152 -2.60 13.64 -5.81
CA VAL A 152 -3.23 12.80 -6.84
C VAL A 152 -3.94 13.70 -7.83
N ILE A 153 -3.69 13.47 -9.11
CA ILE A 153 -4.28 14.24 -10.20
C ILE A 153 -4.97 13.29 -11.15
N ILE A 154 -6.22 13.62 -11.48
CA ILE A 154 -7.04 12.88 -12.43
C ILE A 154 -7.37 13.85 -13.56
N LEU A 155 -7.05 13.44 -14.78
CA LEU A 155 -7.41 14.13 -16.01
C LEU A 155 -8.57 13.39 -16.66
N GLN A 156 -9.67 14.08 -16.90
CA GLN A 156 -10.86 13.50 -17.50
C GLN A 156 -11.40 14.36 -18.65
N LYS A 157 -12.16 13.72 -19.54
CA LYS A 157 -12.88 14.38 -20.62
C LYS A 157 -14.12 15.05 -20.06
N VAL A 158 -14.43 16.26 -20.52
CA VAL A 158 -15.67 16.94 -20.18
C VAL A 158 -16.83 16.25 -20.93
N SER A 159 -17.81 15.77 -20.18
CA SER A 159 -19.09 15.32 -20.75
C SER A 159 -19.94 16.56 -21.03
N ASN A 160 -19.99 17.01 -22.29
CA ASN A 160 -21.04 17.93 -22.71
C ASN A 160 -22.36 17.16 -22.71
N LYS A 161 -23.34 17.65 -21.95
CA LYS A 161 -24.67 17.06 -21.84
C LYS A 161 -25.56 17.57 -22.97
#